data_AF-A0A7X5VN09-F1
#
_entry.id   AF-A0A7X5VN09-F1
#
_cell.length_a   1.000
_cell.length_b   1.000
_cell.length_c   1.000
_cell.angle_alpha   90.00
_cell.angle_beta   90.00
_cell.angle_gamma   90.00
#
_symmetry.space_group_name_H-M   'P 1'
#
loop_
_entity.id
_entity.type
_entity.pdbx_description
1 polymer ?
#
loop_
_entity_poly.entity_id
_entity_poly.type
_entity_poly.pdbx_seq_one_letter_code
_entity_poly.pdbx_strand_id
1 'polypeptide(L)' 'MGLRRLAAAFAPAFVLLVSPVVAAGDRQAHALVDVRIVASPGNVIESGTIVLRDGVIEAVGAGVAAPAGARIWKRENLT' A
#
# COMPACT_ATOMS: atom_id res chain seq x y z
N MET A 1 44.89 -35.21 15.50
CA MET A 1 45.82 -34.81 14.43
C MET A 1 45.12 -34.98 13.09
N GLY A 2 44.81 -33.88 12.40
CA GLY A 2 44.40 -33.88 10.98
C GLY A 2 42.89 -33.76 10.66
N LEU A 3 42.23 -32.66 11.05
CA LEU A 3 40.92 -32.29 10.49
C LEU A 3 41.14 -31.78 9.05
N ARG A 4 41.01 -32.68 8.08
CA ARG A 4 41.23 -32.39 6.66
C ARG A 4 39.99 -31.73 6.08
N ARG A 5 40.17 -30.44 5.79
CA ARG A 5 39.36 -29.59 4.90
C ARG A 5 38.92 -30.34 3.64
N LEU A 6 37.69 -30.11 3.20
CA LEU A 6 37.36 -30.01 1.78
C LEU A 6 36.10 -29.17 1.62
N ALA A 7 36.36 -27.93 1.21
CA ALA A 7 35.39 -27.01 0.66
C ALA A 7 35.00 -27.43 -0.76
N ALA A 8 33.88 -26.85 -1.21
CA ALA A 8 33.42 -26.73 -2.59
C ALA A 8 32.81 -27.98 -3.25
N ALA A 9 31.48 -27.96 -3.35
CA ALA A 9 30.81 -28.34 -4.58
C ALA A 9 29.91 -27.17 -5.00
N PHE A 10 30.07 -26.76 -6.25
CA PHE A 10 29.57 -25.53 -6.85
C PHE A 10 28.45 -25.88 -7.84
N ALA A 11 27.29 -25.24 -7.70
CA ALA A 11 26.16 -25.12 -8.65
C ALA A 11 25.39 -26.44 -9.01
N PRO A 12 24.15 -26.38 -9.55
CA PRO A 12 23.43 -25.21 -10.07
C PRO A 12 21.94 -25.12 -9.66
N ALA A 13 21.35 -23.93 -9.74
CA ALA A 13 20.01 -23.73 -10.28
C ALA A 13 19.69 -22.24 -10.17
N PHE A 14 20.05 -21.50 -11.21
CA PHE A 14 19.44 -20.22 -11.51
C PHE A 14 17.97 -20.49 -11.83
N VAL A 15 17.12 -20.50 -10.80
CA VAL A 15 15.67 -20.50 -10.97
C VAL A 15 15.34 -19.13 -11.56
N LEU A 16 14.93 -19.13 -12.82
CA LEU A 16 14.30 -17.97 -13.46
C LEU A 16 13.05 -17.63 -12.64
N LEU A 17 13.21 -16.67 -11.73
CA LEU A 17 12.11 -15.92 -11.13
C LEU A 17 11.43 -15.15 -12.25
N VAL A 18 10.50 -15.80 -12.95
CA VAL A 18 9.43 -15.07 -13.63
C VAL A 18 8.57 -14.49 -12.52
N SER A 19 8.96 -13.33 -12.02
CA SER A 19 8.02 -12.50 -11.28
C SER A 19 6.89 -12.18 -12.27
N PRO A 20 5.63 -12.56 -12.01
CA PRO A 20 4.55 -11.94 -12.74
C PRO A 20 4.64 -10.46 -12.38
N VAL A 21 5.17 -9.65 -13.28
CA VAL A 21 4.85 -8.22 -13.27
C VAL A 21 3.36 -8.19 -13.58
N VAL A 22 2.55 -8.33 -12.53
CA VAL A 22 1.17 -7.86 -12.58
C VAL A 22 1.36 -6.42 -12.97
N ALA A 23 1.01 -6.09 -14.21
CA ALA A 23 0.95 -4.71 -14.64
C ALA A 23 0.10 -4.04 -13.58
N ALA A 24 0.74 -3.22 -12.74
CA ALA A 24 0.07 -2.33 -11.83
C ALA A 24 -0.61 -1.35 -12.77
N GLY A 25 -1.79 -1.76 -13.27
CA GLY A 25 -2.67 -0.89 -14.01
C GLY A 25 -2.76 0.36 -13.16
N ASP A 26 -2.56 1.49 -13.81
CA ASP A 26 -2.65 2.82 -13.25
C ASP A 26 -4.09 3.09 -12.77
N ARG A 27 -4.59 2.24 -11.86
CA ARG A 27 -5.76 2.47 -11.05
C ARG A 27 -5.29 3.51 -10.06
N GLN A 28 -5.38 4.76 -10.48
CA GLN A 28 -4.98 5.92 -9.71
C GLN A 28 -5.82 5.95 -8.43
N ALA A 29 -5.35 5.23 -7.42
CA ALA A 29 -5.90 5.29 -6.09
C ALA A 29 -5.51 6.64 -5.52
N HIS A 30 -6.45 7.33 -4.92
CA HIS A 30 -6.21 8.60 -4.25
C HIS A 30 -6.56 8.41 -2.78
N ALA A 31 -5.68 8.85 -1.90
CA ALA A 31 -5.91 8.81 -0.46
C ALA A 31 -5.91 10.24 0.08
N LEU A 32 -7.06 10.73 0.55
CA LEU A 32 -7.12 11.97 1.32
C LEU A 32 -6.84 11.60 2.77
N VAL A 33 -5.80 12.17 3.37
CA VAL A 33 -5.36 11.83 4.73
C VAL A 33 -5.38 13.07 5.63
N ASP A 34 -5.60 12.83 6.93
CA ASP A 34 -5.73 13.86 7.97
C ASP A 34 -6.88 14.85 7.72
N VAL A 35 -7.97 14.38 7.10
CA VAL A 35 -9.14 15.18 6.75
C VAL A 35 -10.30 14.99 7.74
N ARG A 36 -11.16 16.01 7.84
CA ARG A 36 -12.41 15.95 8.59
C ARG A 36 -13.53 15.43 7.69
N ILE A 37 -14.24 14.39 8.12
CA ILE A 37 -15.21 13.67 7.28
C ILE A 37 -16.58 13.70 7.95
N VAL A 38 -17.58 14.25 7.26
CA VAL A 38 -18.97 14.24 7.70
C VAL A 38 -19.74 13.21 6.86
N ALA A 39 -19.91 12.00 7.39
CA ALA A 39 -20.58 10.91 6.65
C ALA A 39 -22.11 11.05 6.69
N SER A 40 -22.64 11.57 7.78
CA SER A 40 -24.05 11.91 7.95
C SER A 40 -24.20 12.93 9.10
N PRO A 41 -25.37 13.56 9.25
CA PRO A 41 -25.63 14.45 10.39
C PRO A 41 -25.36 13.73 11.72
N GLY A 42 -24.51 14.30 12.57
CA GLY A 42 -24.12 13.72 13.86
C GLY A 42 -23.06 12.60 13.78
N ASN A 43 -22.65 12.17 12.59
CA ASN A 43 -21.58 11.20 12.40
C ASN A 43 -20.38 11.84 11.71
N VAL A 44 -19.44 12.30 12.53
CA VAL A 44 -18.25 13.04 12.09
C VAL A 44 -16.99 12.28 12.52
N ILE A 45 -16.06 12.15 11.59
CA ILE A 45 -14.70 11.67 11.83
C ILE A 45 -13.79 12.88 11.76
N GLU A 46 -13.28 13.34 12.92
CA GLU A 46 -12.50 14.58 13.00
C GLU A 46 -11.13 14.48 12.31
N SER A 47 -10.55 13.29 12.26
CA SER A 47 -9.35 13.00 11.48
C SER A 47 -9.41 11.58 10.93
N GLY A 48 -9.39 11.46 9.62
CA GLY A 48 -9.40 10.17 8.96
C GLY A 48 -8.91 10.18 7.53
N THR A 49 -9.05 9.02 6.89
CA THR A 49 -8.61 8.78 5.53
C THR A 49 -9.79 8.41 4.65
N ILE A 50 -9.84 8.97 3.44
CA ILE A 50 -10.76 8.58 2.36
C ILE A 50 -9.92 7.97 1.24
N VAL A 51 -10.25 6.74 0.83
CA VAL A 51 -9.61 6.06 -0.31
C VAL A 51 -10.57 6.06 -1.48
N LEU A 52 -10.13 6.61 -2.60
CA LEU A 52 -10.85 6.67 -3.86
C LEU A 52 -10.13 5.83 -4.91
N ARG A 53 -10.86 5.01 -5.65
CA ARG A 53 -10.34 4.24 -6.78
C ARG A 53 -11.33 4.34 -7.93
N ASP A 54 -10.84 4.73 -9.10
CA ASP A 54 -11.64 4.84 -10.32
C ASP A 54 -12.91 5.69 -10.13
N GLY A 55 -12.83 6.74 -9.31
CA GLY A 55 -13.94 7.63 -8.97
C GLY A 55 -14.91 7.13 -7.89
N VAL A 56 -14.69 5.94 -7.32
CA VAL A 56 -15.53 5.35 -6.29
C VAL A 56 -14.82 5.36 -4.94
N ILE A 57 -15.56 5.63 -3.86
CA ILE A 57 -15.05 5.51 -2.49
C ILE A 57 -14.96 4.03 -2.13
N GLU A 58 -13.74 3.56 -1.88
CA GLU A 58 -13.45 2.18 -1.47
C GLU A 58 -13.46 2.03 0.06
N ALA A 59 -12.97 3.04 0.78
CA ALA A 59 -12.90 3.04 2.24
C ALA A 59 -12.91 4.46 2.84
N VAL A 60 -13.48 4.59 4.04
CA VAL A 60 -13.53 5.81 4.84
C VAL A 60 -13.38 5.47 6.32
N GLY A 61 -12.52 6.16 7.05
CA GLY A 61 -12.40 5.96 8.49
C GLY A 61 -11.15 6.56 9.13
N ALA A 62 -11.15 6.66 10.46
CA ALA A 62 -10.00 7.13 11.24
C ALA A 62 -8.79 6.17 11.19
N GLY A 63 -9.03 4.86 11.02
CA GLY A 63 -7.99 3.83 10.95
C GLY A 63 -7.68 3.33 9.54
N VAL A 64 -8.18 4.00 8.50
CA VAL A 64 -7.96 3.57 7.11
C VAL A 64 -6.55 3.98 6.68
N ALA A 65 -5.74 2.99 6.34
CA ALA A 65 -4.42 3.21 5.77
C ALA A 65 -4.52 3.54 4.28
N ALA A 66 -3.67 4.44 3.80
CA ALA A 66 -3.54 4.70 2.37
C ALA A 66 -2.96 3.45 1.68
N PRO A 67 -3.59 2.94 0.59
CA PRO A 67 -3.07 1.79 -0.12
C PRO A 67 -1.74 2.10 -0.82
N ALA A 68 -0.92 1.06 -1.00
CA ALA A 68 0.36 1.19 -1.68
C ALA A 68 0.16 1.68 -3.12
N GLY A 69 0.95 2.68 -3.54
CA GLY A 69 0.84 3.29 -4.86
C GLY A 69 -0.28 4.34 -5.01
N ALA A 70 -1.04 4.64 -3.95
CA ALA A 70 -2.00 5.73 -3.99
C ALA A 70 -1.31 7.11 -4.02
N ARG A 71 -1.90 8.06 -4.74
CA ARG A 71 -1.57 9.48 -4.62
C ARG A 71 -2.14 10.00 -3.31
N ILE A 72 -1.24 10.46 -2.43
CA ILE A 72 -1.61 10.97 -1.12
C ILE A 72 -1.90 12.47 -1.21
N TRP A 73 -3.04 12.88 -0.66
CA TRP A 73 -3.45 14.27 -0.46
C TRP A 73 -3.57 14.52 1.02
N LYS A 74 -2.52 15.09 1.62
CA LYS A 74 -2.55 15.48 3.03
C LYS A 74 -3.11 16.88 3.18
N ARG A 75 -4.20 17.03 3.92
CA ARG A 75 -4.92 18.32 4.07
C ARG A 75 -5.52 18.39 5.47
N GLU A 76 -5.02 19.30 6.29
CA GLU A 76 -5.57 19.55 7.62
C GLU A 76 -6.86 20.37 7.50
N ASN A 77 -7.93 19.96 8.19
CA ASN A 77 -9.21 20.70 8.28
C ASN A 77 -9.94 20.97 6.95
N LEU A 78 -9.74 20.13 5.93
CA LEU A 78 -10.60 20.15 4.74
C LEU A 78 -11.94 19.49 5.05
N THR A 79 -13.07 20.11 4.65
CA THR A 79 -14.43 19.55 4.72
C THR A 79 -14.99 19.38 3.32
#